data_AF-A0A1A9V9U7-F1
#
_entry.id   AF-A0A1A9V9U7-F1
#
_cell.length_a   1.000
_cell.length_b   1.000
_cell.length_c   1.000
_cell.angle_alpha   90.00
_cell.angle_beta   90.00
_cell.angle_gamma   90.00
#
_symmetry.space_group_name_H-M   'P 1'
#
loop_
_entity.id
_entity.type
_entity.pdbx_description
1 polymer ?
#
loop_
_entity_poly.entity_id
_entity_poly.type
_entity_poly.pdbx_seq_one_letter_code
_entity_poly.pdbx_strand_id
1 'polypeptide(L)'
;MDVTLSVFDLIKLGIKFIAYRVQQYYLTTNEHEIVNTLCGRVKGVKRKTIYDKFYYAFEGIPYAKPPIGELRFRAPQPPEPWKHVLDCTNCRSKPMQKHMTLKFIEGSEDCLYLNIEKK
;
A
#
# COMPACT_ATOMS: atom_id res chain seq x y z
N MET A 1 -4.21 18.17 -21.62
CA MET A 1 -5.23 18.80 -20.77
C MET A 1 -4.59 19.15 -19.43
N ASP A 2 -4.09 20.38 -19.30
CA ASP A 2 -3.55 20.86 -18.03
C ASP A 2 -4.71 21.20 -17.11
N VAL A 3 -4.91 20.36 -16.09
CA VAL A 3 -5.88 20.61 -15.04
C VAL A 3 -5.26 21.65 -14.10
N THR A 4 -5.61 22.92 -14.28
CA THR A 4 -5.29 23.97 -13.31
C THR A 4 -6.22 23.81 -12.10
N LEU A 5 -5.70 23.27 -11.00
CA LEU A 5 -6.47 23.11 -9.76
C LEU A 5 -6.64 24.47 -9.08
N SER A 6 -7.88 24.81 -8.75
CA SER A 6 -8.17 25.94 -7.89
C SER A 6 -7.71 25.65 -6.45
N VAL A 7 -7.41 26.70 -5.68
CA VAL A 7 -7.18 26.59 -4.23
C VAL A 7 -8.35 25.88 -3.54
N PHE A 8 -9.59 26.13 -3.98
CA PHE A 8 -10.77 25.43 -3.45
C PHE A 8 -10.75 23.93 -3.72
N ASP A 9 -10.25 23.50 -4.87
CA ASP A 9 -10.15 22.07 -5.21
C ASP A 9 -9.07 21.38 -4.39
N LEU A 10 -7.96 22.07 -4.10
CA LEU A 10 -6.92 21.58 -3.20
C LEU A 10 -7.45 21.39 -1.77
N ILE A 11 -8.21 22.35 -1.25
CA ILE A 11 -8.86 22.25 0.07
C ILE A 11 -9.82 21.06 0.10
N LYS A 12 -10.69 20.92 -0.92
CA LYS A 12 -11.61 19.77 -1.02
C LYS A 12 -10.87 18.44 -1.08
N LEU A 13 -9.77 18.37 -1.82
CA LEU A 13 -8.95 17.16 -1.91
C LEU A 13 -8.35 16.80 -0.55
N GLY A 14 -7.83 17.79 0.18
CA GLY A 14 -7.32 17.60 1.55
C GLY A 14 -8.38 17.08 2.51
N ILE A 15 -9.58 17.68 2.52
CA ILE A 15 -10.70 17.23 3.35
C ILE A 15 -11.10 15.79 3.01
N LYS A 16 -11.19 15.45 1.72
CA LYS A 16 -11.50 14.08 1.29
C LYS A 16 -10.44 13.09 1.73
N PHE A 17 -9.16 13.46 1.69
CA PHE A 17 -8.08 12.59 2.14
C PHE A 17 -8.17 12.31 3.64
N ILE A 18 -8.44 13.34 4.45
CA ILE A 18 -8.65 13.19 5.90
C ILE A 18 -9.88 12.30 6.17
N ALA A 19 -11.01 12.59 5.53
CA ALA A 19 -12.22 11.79 5.68
C ALA A 19 -12.02 10.32 5.30
N TYR A 20 -11.28 10.06 4.21
CA TYR A 20 -10.91 8.71 3.80
C TYR A 20 -10.06 8.00 4.86
N ARG A 21 -9.05 8.67 5.42
CA ARG A 21 -8.19 8.08 6.48
C ARG A 21 -9.01 7.73 7.72
N VAL A 22 -9.92 8.60 8.13
CA VAL A 22 -10.84 8.36 9.25
C VAL A 22 -11.77 7.19 8.95
N GLN A 23 -12.34 7.13 7.74
CA GLN A 23 -13.19 6.02 7.32
C GLN A 23 -12.43 4.69 7.33
N GLN A 24 -11.21 4.64 6.80
CA GLN A 24 -10.38 3.42 6.81
C GLN A 24 -10.03 2.96 8.23
N TYR A 25 -9.81 3.90 9.15
CA TYR A 25 -9.62 3.59 10.58
C TYR A 25 -10.85 2.89 11.17
N TYR A 26 -12.06 3.45 10.97
CA TYR A 26 -13.30 2.82 11.46
C TYR A 26 -13.63 1.49 10.80
N LEU A 27 -13.20 1.29 9.56
CA LEU A 27 -13.39 0.04 8.83
C LEU A 27 -12.34 -1.03 9.19
N THR A 28 -11.29 -0.67 9.93
CA THR A 28 -10.25 -1.62 10.37
C THR A 28 -10.63 -2.23 11.71
N THR A 29 -10.60 -3.56 11.81
CA THR A 29 -10.84 -4.27 13.06
C THR A 29 -9.54 -4.59 13.78
N ASN A 30 -9.63 -5.07 15.03
CA ASN A 30 -8.48 -5.58 15.78
C ASN A 30 -8.20 -7.08 15.53
N GLU A 31 -8.93 -7.72 14.61
CA GLU A 31 -8.71 -9.11 14.24
C GLU A 31 -7.56 -9.21 13.22
N HIS A 32 -6.60 -10.08 13.52
CA HIS A 32 -5.43 -10.32 12.69
C HIS A 32 -5.32 -11.78 12.27
N GLU A 33 -4.79 -12.02 11.08
CA GLU A 33 -4.50 -13.37 10.59
C GLU A 33 -3.02 -13.44 10.17
N ILE A 34 -2.36 -14.55 10.51
CA ILE A 34 -0.99 -14.83 10.09
C ILE A 34 -1.04 -15.97 9.06
N VAL A 35 -0.45 -15.75 7.90
CA VAL A 35 -0.37 -16.75 6.82
C VAL A 35 1.07 -17.00 6.41
N ASN A 36 1.33 -18.21 5.92
CA ASN A 36 2.64 -18.60 5.39
C ASN A 36 2.72 -18.24 3.91
N THR A 37 3.84 -17.65 3.50
CA THR A 37 4.22 -17.46 2.09
C THR A 37 5.48 -18.26 1.80
N LEU A 38 5.91 -18.30 0.53
CA LEU A 38 7.17 -18.94 0.14
C LEU A 38 8.41 -18.33 0.81
N CYS A 39 8.36 -17.04 1.19
CA CYS A 39 9.50 -16.30 1.72
C CYS A 39 9.43 -16.06 3.24
N GLY A 40 8.30 -16.34 3.87
CA GLY A 40 8.12 -16.14 5.32
C GLY A 40 6.66 -15.91 5.71
N ARG A 41 6.43 -15.67 7.01
CA ARG A 41 5.10 -15.42 7.56
C ARG A 41 4.71 -13.96 7.41
N VAL A 42 3.46 -13.68 7.09
CA VAL A 42 2.91 -12.32 7.00
C VAL A 42 1.68 -12.17 7.88
N LYS A 43 1.53 -11.02 8.53
CA LYS A 43 0.37 -10.65 9.36
C LYS A 43 -0.52 -9.69 8.58
N GLY A 44 -1.77 -10.08 8.35
CA GLY A 44 -2.82 -9.22 7.80
C GLY A 44 -3.77 -8.70 8.88
N VAL A 45 -4.75 -7.91 8.46
CA VAL A 45 -5.81 -7.38 9.32
C VAL A 45 -7.17 -7.55 8.65
N LYS A 46 -8.18 -7.91 9.43
CA LYS A 46 -9.55 -7.97 8.95
C LYS A 46 -10.12 -6.56 8.84
N ARG A 47 -10.68 -6.25 7.69
CA ARG A 47 -11.33 -4.97 7.40
C ARG A 47 -12.78 -5.20 6.98
N LYS A 48 -13.59 -4.17 7.18
CA LYS A 48 -14.97 -4.07 6.73
C LYS A 48 -15.03 -3.20 5.48
N THR A 49 -15.83 -3.59 4.51
CA THR A 49 -16.15 -2.74 3.35
C THR A 49 -17.26 -1.74 3.70
N ILE A 50 -17.50 -0.77 2.82
CA ILE A 50 -18.63 0.17 2.94
C ILE A 50 -20.02 -0.51 2.83
N TYR A 51 -20.06 -1.78 2.43
CA TYR A 51 -21.27 -2.61 2.33
C TYR A 51 -21.34 -3.66 3.44
N ASP A 52 -20.64 -3.41 4.54
CA ASP A 52 -20.61 -4.27 5.72
C ASP A 52 -20.09 -5.70 5.53
N LYS A 53 -19.39 -5.97 4.41
CA LYS A 53 -18.70 -7.25 4.17
C LYS A 53 -17.30 -7.25 4.77
N PHE A 54 -16.87 -8.37 5.33
CA PHE A 54 -15.54 -8.55 5.88
C PHE A 54 -14.59 -9.24 4.89
N TYR A 55 -13.30 -8.92 5.00
CA TYR A 55 -12.20 -9.57 4.30
C TYR A 55 -10.91 -9.37 5.10
N TYR A 56 -9.94 -10.27 4.92
CA TYR A 56 -8.58 -10.10 5.40
C TYR A 56 -7.74 -9.41 4.34
N ALA A 57 -7.14 -8.28 4.71
CA ALA A 57 -6.21 -7.52 3.90
C ALA A 57 -4.77 -7.83 4.32
N PHE A 58 -3.96 -8.25 3.36
CA PHE A 58 -2.51 -8.40 3.50
C PHE A 58 -1.87 -7.42 2.51
N GLU A 59 -1.31 -6.33 3.02
CA GLU A 59 -0.79 -5.22 2.23
C GLU A 59 0.74 -5.14 2.33
N GLY A 60 1.41 -4.78 1.23
CA GLY A 60 2.84 -4.55 1.26
C GLY A 60 3.69 -5.82 1.35
N ILE A 61 3.24 -6.93 0.75
CA ILE A 61 4.03 -8.17 0.69
C ILE A 61 5.11 -8.01 -0.39
N PRO A 62 6.41 -8.13 -0.07
CA PRO A 62 7.47 -8.00 -1.06
C PRO A 62 7.49 -9.23 -1.98
N TYR A 63 7.50 -9.01 -3.28
CA TYR A 63 7.66 -10.08 -4.27
C TYR A 63 9.03 -10.08 -4.97
N ALA A 64 9.84 -9.05 -4.73
CA ALA A 64 11.19 -8.90 -5.25
C ALA A 64 12.04 -8.03 -4.31
N LYS A 65 13.38 -8.05 -4.50
CA LYS A 65 14.29 -7.12 -3.84
C LYS A 65 14.02 -5.68 -4.29
N PRO A 66 14.18 -4.67 -3.41
CA PRO A 66 14.06 -3.27 -3.80
C PRO A 66 15.02 -2.94 -4.97
N PRO A 67 14.55 -2.36 -6.08
CA PRO A 67 15.34 -2.08 -7.28
C PRO A 67 16.17 -0.80 -7.13
N ILE A 68 16.93 -0.70 -6.03
CA ILE A 68 17.74 0.47 -5.66
C ILE A 68 19.24 0.22 -5.87
N GLY A 69 20.02 1.29 -6.02
CA GLY A 69 21.47 1.20 -6.24
C GLY A 69 21.80 0.40 -7.50
N GLU A 70 22.64 -0.62 -7.36
CA GLU A 70 23.07 -1.50 -8.47
C GLU A 70 21.94 -2.32 -9.10
N LEU A 71 20.79 -2.47 -8.41
CA LEU A 71 19.61 -3.15 -8.94
C LEU A 71 18.73 -2.25 -9.80
N ARG A 72 19.01 -0.94 -9.86
CA ARG A 72 18.25 0.00 -10.68
C ARG A 72 18.36 -0.37 -12.15
N PHE A 73 17.22 -0.36 -12.85
CA PHE A 73 17.12 -0.74 -14.28
C PHE A 73 17.54 -2.19 -14.60
N ARG A 74 17.64 -3.06 -13.59
CA ARG A 74 17.87 -4.49 -13.75
C ARG A 74 16.56 -5.26 -13.61
N ALA A 75 16.57 -6.50 -14.09
CA ALA A 75 15.46 -7.41 -13.85
C ALA A 75 15.26 -7.62 -12.33
N PRO A 76 14.00 -7.72 -11.85
CA PRO A 76 13.72 -7.94 -10.43
C PRO A 76 14.33 -9.26 -9.96
N GLN A 77 14.89 -9.24 -8.76
CA GLN A 77 15.48 -10.42 -8.11
C GLN A 77 14.56 -10.93 -7.00
N PRO A 78 14.51 -12.25 -6.72
CA PRO A 78 13.69 -12.80 -5.64
C PRO A 78 13.98 -12.14 -4.29
N PRO A 79 12.96 -11.89 -3.45
CA PRO A 79 13.15 -11.24 -2.16
C PRO A 79 13.92 -12.14 -1.20
N GLU A 80 14.62 -11.53 -0.24
CA GLU A 80 15.25 -12.27 0.86
C GLU A 80 14.15 -12.91 1.73
N PRO A 81 14.23 -14.21 2.07
CA PRO A 81 13.34 -14.80 3.05
C PRO A 81 13.49 -14.14 4.43
N TRP A 82 12.39 -14.04 5.17
CA TRP A 82 12.38 -13.45 6.52
C TRP A 82 11.91 -14.47 7.58
N LYS A 83 12.54 -14.42 8.76
CA LYS A 83 12.27 -15.35 9.88
C LYS A 83 11.12 -14.89 10.79
N HIS A 84 11.00 -13.57 10.98
CA HIS A 84 9.96 -12.98 11.82
C HIS A 84 8.61 -12.95 11.09
N VAL A 85 7.54 -12.53 11.76
CA VAL A 85 6.26 -12.29 11.08
C VAL A 85 6.31 -10.88 10.51
N LEU A 86 6.25 -10.74 9.19
CA LEU A 86 6.24 -9.44 8.52
C LEU A 86 4.87 -8.78 8.73
N ASP A 87 4.86 -7.53 9.19
CA ASP A 87 3.63 -6.76 9.33
C ASP A 87 3.18 -6.26 7.95
N CYS A 88 2.06 -6.82 7.49
CA CYS A 88 1.41 -6.52 6.22
C CYS A 88 0.00 -5.94 6.46
N THR A 89 -0.14 -5.10 7.49
CA THR A 89 -1.42 -4.42 7.81
C THR A 89 -1.58 -3.06 7.13
N ASN A 90 -0.56 -2.58 6.43
CA ASN A 90 -0.52 -1.27 5.78
C ASN A 90 0.13 -1.33 4.39
N CYS A 91 -0.41 -0.55 3.45
CA CYS A 91 0.21 -0.33 2.14
C CYS A 91 1.63 0.25 2.22
N ARG A 92 2.47 -0.18 1.29
CA ARG A 92 3.81 0.36 1.05
C ARG A 92 3.78 1.48 0.00
N SER A 93 4.92 2.13 -0.20
CA SER A 93 5.07 3.20 -1.16
C SER A 93 4.74 2.75 -2.59
N LYS A 94 4.02 3.60 -3.33
CA LYS A 94 3.80 3.44 -4.76
C LYS A 94 5.10 3.71 -5.55
N PRO A 95 5.20 3.22 -6.80
CA PRO A 95 6.33 3.53 -7.67
C PRO A 95 6.50 5.04 -7.87
N MET A 96 7.76 5.47 -7.98
CA MET A 96 8.11 6.85 -8.27
C MET A 96 7.42 7.35 -9.55
N GLN A 97 6.61 8.40 -9.43
CA GLN A 97 5.79 8.93 -10.52
C GLN A 97 5.43 10.40 -10.30
N LYS A 98 5.02 11.08 -11.37
CA LYS A 98 4.42 12.41 -11.27
C LYS A 98 2.98 12.29 -10.79
N HIS A 99 2.65 12.90 -9.66
CA HIS A 99 1.30 12.93 -9.13
C HIS A 99 0.33 13.43 -10.21
N MET A 100 -0.68 12.61 -10.55
CA MET A 100 -1.58 12.89 -11.68
C MET A 100 -2.28 14.25 -11.55
N THR A 101 -2.77 14.56 -10.35
CA THR A 101 -3.48 15.80 -10.01
C THR A 101 -2.53 16.95 -9.63
N LEU A 102 -1.70 16.76 -8.59
CA LEU A 102 -0.88 17.81 -7.98
C LEU A 102 0.44 18.10 -8.72
N LYS A 103 0.78 17.29 -9.73
CA LYS A 103 1.93 17.46 -10.64
C LYS A 103 3.34 17.45 -10.00
N PHE A 104 3.48 17.28 -8.68
CA PHE A 104 4.78 17.02 -8.04
C PHE A 104 5.23 15.57 -8.20
N ILE A 105 6.53 15.30 -8.02
CA ILE A 105 7.09 13.94 -8.05
C ILE A 105 6.93 13.29 -6.66
N GLU A 106 6.48 12.05 -6.62
CA GLU A 106 6.21 11.29 -5.40
C GLU A 106 6.42 9.79 -5.59
N GLY A 107 6.38 9.03 -4.50
CA GLY A 107 6.59 7.58 -4.49
C GLY A 107 8.00 7.20 -4.05
N SER A 108 8.35 5.94 -4.23
CA SER A 108 9.65 5.36 -3.89
C SER A 108 10.11 4.41 -5.00
N GLU A 109 11.42 4.20 -5.12
CA GLU A 109 11.98 3.09 -5.92
C GLU A 109 11.78 1.75 -5.22
N ASP A 110 11.75 1.74 -3.88
CA ASP A 110 11.31 0.59 -3.10
C ASP A 110 9.79 0.48 -3.15
N CYS A 111 9.28 -0.13 -4.21
CA CYS A 111 7.85 -0.24 -4.51
C CYS A 111 7.40 -1.62 -5.05
N LEU A 112 8.28 -2.64 -5.01
CA LEU A 112 7.97 -3.99 -5.53
C LEU A 112 7.19 -4.83 -4.51
N TYR A 113 5.97 -4.38 -4.24
CA TYR A 113 5.04 -4.99 -3.29
C TYR A 113 3.71 -5.36 -3.95
N LEU A 114 3.04 -6.36 -3.40
CA LEU A 114 1.68 -6.73 -3.77
C LEU A 114 0.77 -6.75 -2.54
N ASN A 115 -0.54 -6.66 -2.79
CA ASN A 115 -1.59 -6.75 -1.79
C ASN A 115 -2.49 -7.95 -2.12
N ILE A 116 -2.96 -8.67 -1.10
CA ILE A 116 -3.86 -9.83 -1.22
C ILE A 116 -5.09 -9.59 -0.34
N GLU A 117 -6.27 -9.84 -0.91
CA GLU A 117 -7.54 -9.80 -0.20
C GLU A 117 -8.14 -11.21 -0.14
N LYS A 118 -8.37 -11.72 1.07
CA LYS A 118 -8.98 -13.02 1.33
C LYS A 118 -10.37 -12.81 1.92
N LYS A 119 -11.39 -13.42 1.31
CA LYS A 119 -12.78 -13.41 1.81
C LYS A 119 -13.00 -14.51 2.82
#